data_AF-A0A3N9WV62-F1
#
_entry.id   AF-A0A3N9WV62-F1
#
_cell.length_a   1.000
_cell.length_b   1.000
_cell.length_c   1.000
_cell.angle_alpha   90.00
_cell.angle_beta   90.00
_cell.angle_gamma   90.00
#
_symmetry.space_group_name_H-M   'P 1'
#
loop_
_entity.id
_entity.type
_entity.pdbx_description
1 polymer ?
#
loop_
_entity_poly.entity_id
_entity_poly.type
_entity_poly.pdbx_seq_one_letter_code
_entity_poly.pdbx_strand_id
1 'polypeptide(L)'
;MTAPPWRQTAISFVDSDIAERTAITHLAPILANAEARSLLTAWFYVRKGERRLRYLPATSSGTAENYVDGELKRLVQRRLVHGTVAGTYEPEVYAFGGPDAMDIAHQLWHHDSRHLLAGTTAHHREQSIMLLAAMMRAAGLDWYEQGDVWARVAEHRDPPDPARTASLHRATQRLLTVDIASLTAPGAAMADCSALVEAYATAGGRLRQLNQTGRLHHRGLRGILAHHVIFTWNRRGVPGLHQAAVATAAKTLIFGPGPKVGLLTTGGEA
;
A
#
# COMPACT_ATOMS: atom_id res chain seq x y z
N MET A 1 -24.86 11.95 -16.03
CA MET A 1 -24.05 10.84 -16.59
C MET A 1 -23.42 10.10 -15.43
N THR A 2 -23.57 8.77 -15.37
CA THR A 2 -22.95 7.94 -14.32
C THR A 2 -21.45 7.87 -14.52
N ALA A 3 -20.68 7.95 -13.43
CA ALA A 3 -19.24 7.77 -13.48
C ALA A 3 -18.90 6.37 -14.04
N PRO A 4 -17.88 6.25 -14.91
CA PRO A 4 -17.48 4.95 -15.43
C PRO A 4 -16.99 4.05 -14.28
N PRO A 5 -17.24 2.73 -14.34
CA PRO A 5 -16.71 1.82 -13.34
C PRO A 5 -15.21 1.61 -13.54
N TRP A 6 -14.53 1.24 -12.45
CA TRP A 6 -13.17 0.75 -12.53
C TRP A 6 -13.07 -0.52 -13.39
N ARG A 7 -11.97 -0.64 -14.14
CA ARG A 7 -11.60 -1.78 -14.97
C ARG A 7 -10.40 -2.50 -14.38
N GLN A 8 -10.24 -3.79 -14.70
CA GLN A 8 -9.07 -4.58 -14.31
C GLN A 8 -8.57 -5.46 -15.44
N THR A 9 -7.25 -5.51 -15.57
CA THR A 9 -6.55 -6.43 -16.46
C THR A 9 -5.42 -7.10 -15.68
N ALA A 10 -5.42 -8.44 -15.65
CA ALA A 10 -4.28 -9.22 -15.20
C ALA A 10 -3.21 -9.25 -16.31
N ILE A 11 -1.96 -9.12 -15.93
CA ILE A 11 -0.79 -9.03 -16.81
C ILE A 11 0.20 -10.11 -16.35
N SER A 12 0.49 -11.05 -17.25
CA SER A 12 1.46 -12.12 -17.02
C SER A 12 2.75 -11.74 -17.76
N PHE A 13 3.74 -11.25 -17.02
CA PHE A 13 5.05 -10.88 -17.58
C PHE A 13 5.85 -12.12 -18.00
N VAL A 14 6.76 -11.96 -18.97
CA VAL A 14 7.59 -13.08 -19.46
C VAL A 14 8.54 -13.62 -18.40
N ASP A 15 9.12 -12.70 -17.63
CA ASP A 15 10.01 -13.05 -16.54
C ASP A 15 9.62 -12.20 -15.32
N SER A 16 9.40 -12.91 -14.20
CA SER A 16 8.99 -12.31 -12.94
C SER A 16 10.09 -11.44 -12.32
N ASP A 17 11.35 -11.74 -12.61
CA ASP A 17 12.51 -11.03 -12.07
C ASP A 17 12.69 -9.66 -12.75
N ILE A 18 12.35 -9.56 -14.03
CA ILE A 18 12.37 -8.29 -14.78
C ILE A 18 11.00 -7.61 -14.84
N ALA A 19 9.93 -8.22 -14.35
CA ALA A 19 8.56 -7.68 -14.44
C ALA A 19 8.45 -6.24 -13.90
N GLU A 20 9.17 -5.91 -12.84
CA GLU A 20 9.24 -4.56 -12.29
C GLU A 20 9.91 -3.57 -13.26
N ARG A 21 11.07 -3.95 -13.82
CA ARG A 21 11.76 -3.15 -14.82
C ARG A 21 10.90 -2.96 -16.06
N THR A 22 10.24 -4.01 -16.54
CA THR A 22 9.32 -3.93 -17.68
C THR A 22 8.14 -3.01 -17.38
N ALA A 23 7.57 -3.07 -16.17
CA ALA A 23 6.49 -2.17 -15.76
C ALA A 23 6.96 -0.71 -15.72
N ILE A 24 8.14 -0.42 -15.16
CA ILE A 24 8.72 0.93 -15.11
C ILE A 24 9.02 1.44 -16.53
N THR A 25 9.71 0.65 -17.34
CA THR A 25 10.21 1.09 -18.66
C THR A 25 9.11 1.19 -19.72
N HIS A 26 8.06 0.37 -19.62
CA HIS A 26 7.06 0.25 -20.69
C HIS A 26 5.63 0.53 -20.23
N LEU A 27 5.20 -0.01 -19.09
CA LEU A 27 3.82 0.20 -18.63
C LEU A 27 3.62 1.61 -18.06
N ALA A 28 4.57 2.14 -17.30
CA ALA A 28 4.45 3.47 -16.68
C ALA A 28 4.27 4.60 -17.72
N PRO A 29 5.05 4.67 -18.82
CA PRO A 29 4.85 5.68 -19.85
C PRO A 29 3.49 5.57 -20.55
N ILE A 30 2.98 4.34 -20.77
CA ILE A 30 1.65 4.12 -21.36
C ILE A 30 0.56 4.75 -20.47
N LEU A 31 0.62 4.46 -19.17
CA LEU A 31 -0.38 4.95 -18.22
C LEU A 31 -0.28 6.48 -18.03
N ALA A 32 0.94 7.02 -17.94
CA ALA A 32 1.17 8.46 -17.89
C ALA A 32 0.65 9.18 -19.15
N ASN A 33 0.83 8.60 -20.34
CA ASN A 33 0.30 9.14 -21.59
C ASN A 33 -1.24 9.10 -21.62
N ALA A 34 -1.85 8.02 -21.14
CA ALA A 34 -3.30 7.90 -21.05
C ALA A 34 -3.90 8.97 -20.14
N GLU A 35 -3.29 9.26 -19.00
CA GLU A 35 -3.70 10.35 -18.11
C GLU A 35 -3.50 11.72 -18.76
N ALA A 36 -2.34 11.97 -19.37
CA ALA A 36 -2.06 13.24 -20.07
C ALA A 36 -3.09 13.53 -21.19
N ARG A 37 -3.63 12.48 -21.81
CA ARG A 37 -4.69 12.55 -22.83
C ARG A 37 -6.10 12.53 -22.24
N SER A 38 -6.24 12.59 -20.92
CA SER A 38 -7.53 12.50 -20.22
C SER A 38 -8.34 11.26 -20.58
N LEU A 39 -7.67 10.14 -20.88
CA LEU A 39 -8.33 8.84 -21.08
C LEU A 39 -8.59 8.15 -19.75
N LEU A 40 -7.69 8.32 -18.79
CA LEU A 40 -7.77 7.76 -17.44
C LEU A 40 -7.82 8.88 -16.41
N THR A 41 -8.66 8.72 -15.39
CA THR A 41 -8.72 9.60 -14.23
C THR A 41 -7.79 9.10 -13.12
N ALA A 42 -7.67 7.79 -12.98
CA ALA A 42 -6.81 7.15 -11.99
C ALA A 42 -6.46 5.73 -12.44
N TRP A 43 -5.36 5.21 -11.91
CA TRP A 43 -4.96 3.82 -12.09
C TRP A 43 -4.04 3.40 -10.96
N PHE A 44 -4.02 2.11 -10.65
CA PHE A 44 -3.05 1.54 -9.73
C PHE A 44 -2.64 0.14 -10.14
N TYR A 45 -1.43 -0.22 -9.71
CA TYR A 45 -0.77 -1.48 -10.03
C TYR A 45 -0.60 -2.31 -8.76
N VAL A 46 -0.94 -3.59 -8.84
CA VAL A 46 -0.93 -4.51 -7.69
C VAL A 46 -0.06 -5.73 -7.98
N ARG A 47 0.76 -6.09 -6.97
CA ARG A 47 1.52 -7.34 -6.91
C ARG A 47 0.80 -8.32 -5.97
N LYS A 48 0.12 -9.32 -6.52
CA LYS A 48 -0.47 -10.44 -5.73
C LYS A 48 -0.65 -11.66 -6.64
N GLY A 49 0.38 -12.51 -6.69
CA GLY A 49 0.49 -13.53 -7.74
C GLY A 49 0.80 -12.86 -9.09
N GLU A 50 -0.10 -13.01 -10.06
CA GLU A 50 -0.08 -12.22 -11.30
C GLU A 50 -0.21 -10.71 -11.02
N ARG A 51 0.32 -9.90 -11.93
CA ARG A 51 0.28 -8.45 -11.80
C ARG A 51 -1.07 -7.95 -12.27
N ARG A 52 -1.72 -7.08 -11.50
CA ARG A 52 -3.03 -6.53 -11.87
C ARG A 52 -2.91 -5.04 -12.08
N LEU A 53 -3.32 -4.59 -13.26
CA LEU A 53 -3.58 -3.19 -13.55
C LEU A 53 -5.06 -2.93 -13.31
N ARG A 54 -5.37 -1.94 -12.48
CA ARG A 54 -6.72 -1.43 -12.29
C ARG A 54 -6.74 0.02 -12.72
N TYR A 55 -7.73 0.42 -13.51
CA TYR A 55 -7.80 1.77 -14.06
C TYR A 55 -9.24 2.28 -14.12
N LEU A 56 -9.39 3.59 -13.95
CA LEU A 56 -10.66 4.30 -14.00
C LEU A 56 -10.70 5.14 -15.29
N PRO A 57 -11.51 4.77 -16.28
CA PRO A 57 -11.72 5.59 -17.47
C PRO A 57 -12.20 7.00 -17.12
N ALA A 58 -11.88 7.99 -17.94
CA ALA A 58 -12.46 9.33 -17.79
C ALA A 58 -13.91 9.41 -18.30
N THR A 59 -14.27 8.56 -19.26
CA THR A 59 -15.61 8.48 -19.85
C THR A 59 -16.01 7.03 -20.10
N SER A 60 -17.32 6.77 -20.22
CA SER A 60 -17.86 5.43 -20.52
C SER A 60 -17.85 5.08 -22.03
N SER A 61 -17.00 5.74 -22.82
CA SER A 61 -16.97 5.61 -24.30
C SER A 61 -16.25 4.36 -24.81
N GLY A 62 -15.53 3.63 -23.95
CA GLY A 62 -14.67 2.51 -24.35
C GLY A 62 -13.31 2.94 -24.92
N THR A 63 -13.06 4.24 -25.11
CA THR A 63 -11.79 4.73 -25.69
C THR A 63 -10.59 4.42 -24.80
N ALA A 64 -10.76 4.50 -23.49
CA ALA A 64 -9.69 4.18 -22.53
C ALA A 64 -9.33 2.69 -22.57
N GLU A 65 -10.35 1.82 -22.57
CA GLU A 65 -10.19 0.38 -22.67
C GLU A 65 -9.49 -0.01 -23.97
N ASN A 66 -9.95 0.52 -25.11
CA ASN A 66 -9.32 0.27 -26.41
C ASN A 66 -7.84 0.71 -26.46
N TYR A 67 -7.52 1.85 -25.84
CA TYR A 67 -6.14 2.32 -25.74
C TYR A 67 -5.29 1.38 -24.90
N VAL A 68 -5.72 1.07 -23.67
CA VAL A 68 -4.98 0.20 -22.74
C VAL A 68 -4.79 -1.19 -23.35
N ASP A 69 -5.85 -1.80 -23.89
CA ASP A 69 -5.79 -3.12 -24.52
C ASP A 69 -4.88 -3.13 -25.75
N GLY A 70 -4.92 -2.06 -26.55
CA GLY A 70 -4.04 -1.88 -27.71
C GLY A 70 -2.55 -1.83 -27.32
N GLU A 71 -2.21 -1.04 -26.31
CA GLU A 71 -0.82 -0.93 -25.83
C GLU A 71 -0.35 -2.23 -25.15
N LEU A 72 -1.22 -2.88 -24.37
CA LEU A 72 -0.93 -4.18 -23.77
C LEU A 72 -0.69 -5.26 -24.84
N LYS A 73 -1.49 -5.30 -25.92
CA LYS A 73 -1.25 -6.19 -27.07
C LYS A 73 0.10 -5.94 -27.74
N ARG A 74 0.55 -4.68 -27.83
CA ARG A 74 1.90 -4.36 -28.34
C ARG A 74 3.00 -4.89 -27.43
N LEU A 75 2.81 -4.84 -26.10
CA LEU A 75 3.77 -5.46 -25.16
C LEU A 75 3.84 -6.99 -25.33
N VAL A 76 2.71 -7.63 -25.63
CA VAL A 76 2.67 -9.06 -25.96
C VAL A 76 3.40 -9.35 -27.26
N GLN A 77 3.16 -8.59 -28.33
CA GLN A 77 3.85 -8.73 -29.62
C GLN A 77 5.37 -8.56 -29.49
N ARG A 78 5.81 -7.64 -28.61
CA ARG A 78 7.23 -7.41 -28.29
C ARG A 78 7.83 -8.47 -27.36
N ARG A 79 7.06 -9.48 -26.94
CA ARG A 79 7.47 -10.53 -26.01
C ARG A 79 7.98 -10.00 -24.66
N LEU A 80 7.39 -8.89 -24.20
CA LEU A 80 7.63 -8.34 -22.86
C LEU A 80 6.60 -8.84 -21.84
N VAL A 81 5.43 -9.21 -22.35
CA VAL A 81 4.30 -9.77 -21.61
C VAL A 81 3.88 -11.07 -22.32
N HIS A 82 3.65 -12.16 -21.58
CA HIS A 82 3.13 -13.41 -22.14
C HIS A 82 1.68 -13.28 -22.58
N GLY A 83 0.86 -12.62 -21.77
CA GLY A 83 -0.55 -12.44 -22.03
C GLY A 83 -1.22 -11.53 -21.03
N THR A 84 -2.46 -11.17 -21.34
CA THR A 84 -3.30 -10.29 -20.53
C THR A 84 -4.72 -10.84 -20.49
N VAL A 85 -5.34 -10.78 -19.32
CA VAL A 85 -6.71 -11.27 -19.11
C VAL A 85 -7.54 -10.16 -18.46
N ALA A 86 -8.56 -9.68 -19.17
CA ALA A 86 -9.53 -8.75 -18.62
C ALA A 86 -10.38 -9.44 -17.54
N GLY A 87 -10.73 -8.72 -16.48
CA GLY A 87 -11.57 -9.26 -15.42
C GLY A 87 -12.39 -8.19 -14.71
N THR A 88 -13.39 -8.64 -13.96
CA THR A 88 -14.21 -7.76 -13.12
C THR A 88 -13.41 -7.31 -11.90
N TYR A 89 -13.43 -6.01 -11.61
CA TYR A 89 -12.88 -5.49 -10.36
C TYR A 89 -13.98 -5.40 -9.30
N GLU A 90 -13.81 -6.17 -8.22
CA GLU A 90 -14.62 -6.05 -7.02
C GLU A 90 -13.77 -5.35 -5.93
N PRO A 91 -14.07 -4.08 -5.61
CA PRO A 91 -13.36 -3.38 -4.55
C PRO A 91 -13.70 -3.96 -3.18
N GLU A 92 -12.70 -4.02 -2.31
CA GLU A 92 -12.80 -4.54 -0.95
C GLU A 92 -13.48 -3.53 0.01
N VAL A 93 -14.64 -3.01 -0.38
CA VAL A 93 -15.37 -1.90 0.27
C VAL A 93 -15.57 -2.14 1.76
N TYR A 94 -15.97 -3.35 2.15
CA TYR A 94 -16.14 -3.72 3.55
C TYR A 94 -14.84 -3.61 4.36
N ALA A 95 -13.72 -4.03 3.77
CA ALA A 95 -12.43 -4.04 4.44
C ALA A 95 -11.88 -2.63 4.66
N PHE A 96 -12.20 -1.70 3.76
CA PHE A 96 -11.73 -0.32 3.76
C PHE A 96 -12.68 0.70 4.38
N GLY A 97 -13.85 0.29 4.87
CA GLY A 97 -14.71 1.19 5.65
C GLY A 97 -15.85 1.84 4.86
N GLY A 98 -16.26 1.24 3.74
CA GLY A 98 -17.35 1.72 2.90
C GLY A 98 -16.88 2.50 1.65
N PRO A 99 -17.82 2.92 0.79
CA PRO A 99 -17.50 3.50 -0.52
C PRO A 99 -16.61 4.73 -0.46
N ASP A 100 -16.89 5.67 0.45
CA ASP A 100 -16.10 6.90 0.59
C ASP A 100 -14.64 6.62 0.99
N ALA A 101 -14.44 5.66 1.88
CA ALA A 101 -13.11 5.27 2.33
C ALA A 101 -12.38 4.43 1.27
N MET A 102 -13.13 3.66 0.46
CA MET A 102 -12.60 2.97 -0.71
C MET A 102 -12.09 3.96 -1.76
N ASP A 103 -12.80 5.06 -2.01
CA ASP A 103 -12.34 6.11 -2.92
C ASP A 103 -11.04 6.76 -2.44
N ILE A 104 -10.89 7.00 -1.13
CA ILE A 104 -9.63 7.46 -0.53
C ILE A 104 -8.51 6.45 -0.79
N ALA A 105 -8.78 5.16 -0.62
CA ALA A 105 -7.81 4.10 -0.87
C ALA A 105 -7.38 4.06 -2.35
N HIS A 106 -8.32 4.18 -3.29
CA HIS A 106 -8.03 4.21 -4.72
C HIS A 106 -7.15 5.39 -5.11
N GLN A 107 -7.46 6.59 -4.61
CA GLN A 107 -6.65 7.79 -4.87
C GLN A 107 -5.25 7.64 -4.29
N LEU A 108 -5.12 7.14 -3.06
CA LEU A 108 -3.82 6.87 -2.45
C LEU A 108 -3.01 5.85 -3.26
N TRP A 109 -3.62 4.74 -3.68
CA TRP A 109 -2.94 3.72 -4.47
C TRP A 109 -2.54 4.21 -5.85
N HIS A 110 -3.28 5.16 -6.41
CA HIS A 110 -2.91 5.81 -7.64
C HIS A 110 -1.61 6.61 -7.49
N HIS A 111 -1.54 7.52 -6.52
CA HIS A 111 -0.31 8.29 -6.24
C HIS A 111 0.86 7.37 -5.88
N ASP A 112 0.62 6.36 -5.05
CA ASP A 112 1.65 5.41 -4.64
C ASP A 112 2.14 4.55 -5.82
N SER A 113 1.25 4.13 -6.74
CA SER A 113 1.66 3.39 -7.94
C SER A 113 2.42 4.26 -8.93
N ARG A 114 2.05 5.53 -9.10
CA ARG A 114 2.83 6.49 -9.90
C ARG A 114 4.25 6.63 -9.36
N HIS A 115 4.41 6.79 -8.06
CA HIS A 115 5.73 6.88 -7.44
C HIS A 115 6.54 5.58 -7.58
N LEU A 116 5.92 4.42 -7.33
CA LEU A 116 6.58 3.13 -7.49
C LEU A 116 7.06 2.88 -8.93
N LEU A 117 6.24 3.24 -9.92
CA LEU A 117 6.58 3.03 -11.33
C LEU A 117 7.45 4.14 -11.93
N ALA A 118 7.73 5.22 -11.20
CA ALA A 118 8.73 6.21 -11.60
C ALA A 118 10.17 5.69 -11.44
N GLY A 119 10.39 4.55 -10.78
CA GLY A 119 11.70 3.91 -10.63
C GLY A 119 12.63 4.61 -9.65
N THR A 120 12.08 5.43 -8.73
CA THR A 120 12.83 6.48 -8.04
C THR A 120 13.56 6.10 -6.76
N THR A 121 13.46 4.88 -6.17
CA THR A 121 14.19 4.64 -4.90
C THR A 121 14.62 3.19 -4.62
N ALA A 122 15.85 3.01 -4.15
CA ALA A 122 16.39 1.72 -3.66
C ALA A 122 15.80 1.24 -2.31
N HIS A 123 14.86 1.96 -1.71
CA HIS A 123 14.39 1.74 -0.32
C HIS A 123 12.87 1.83 -0.15
N HIS A 124 12.11 1.25 -1.10
CA HIS A 124 10.65 1.30 -1.08
C HIS A 124 10.03 0.69 0.20
N ARG A 125 10.74 -0.21 0.90
CA ARG A 125 10.26 -0.84 2.14
C ARG A 125 10.34 0.14 3.31
N GLU A 126 11.51 0.70 3.56
CA GLU A 126 11.77 1.67 4.62
C GLU A 126 10.91 2.91 4.44
N GLN A 127 10.82 3.39 3.21
CA GLN A 127 9.94 4.50 2.83
C GLN A 127 8.48 4.22 3.19
N SER A 128 7.99 3.00 2.94
CA SER A 128 6.59 2.66 3.26
C SER A 128 6.29 2.71 4.76
N ILE A 129 7.25 2.37 5.62
CA ILE A 129 7.09 2.46 7.08
C ILE A 129 6.89 3.92 7.49
N MET A 130 7.73 4.82 6.98
CA MET A 130 7.62 6.26 7.26
C MET A 130 6.31 6.85 6.74
N LEU A 131 5.89 6.49 5.53
CA LEU A 131 4.63 6.93 4.91
C LEU A 131 3.40 6.48 5.69
N LEU A 132 3.38 5.21 6.13
CA LEU A 132 2.28 4.65 6.92
C LEU A 132 2.22 5.29 8.31
N ALA A 133 3.37 5.53 8.96
CA ALA A 133 3.41 6.27 10.22
C ALA A 133 2.89 7.71 10.06
N ALA A 134 3.25 8.40 8.97
CA ALA A 134 2.74 9.72 8.65
C ALA A 134 1.22 9.72 8.42
N MET A 135 0.70 8.72 7.69
CA MET A 135 -0.74 8.54 7.49
C MET A 135 -1.49 8.31 8.80
N MET A 136 -0.97 7.48 9.71
CA MET A 136 -1.61 7.25 11.01
C MET A 136 -1.62 8.52 11.88
N ARG A 137 -0.52 9.29 11.90
CA ARG A 137 -0.47 10.59 12.58
C ARG A 137 -1.47 11.58 11.97
N ALA A 138 -1.55 11.66 10.65
CA ALA A 138 -2.53 12.52 9.98
C ALA A 138 -3.98 12.07 10.21
N ALA A 139 -4.19 10.76 10.46
CA ALA A 139 -5.48 10.22 10.89
C ALA A 139 -5.83 10.58 12.36
N GLY A 140 -4.93 11.29 13.06
CA GLY A 140 -5.14 11.76 14.42
C GLY A 140 -4.90 10.70 15.49
N LEU A 141 -4.22 9.59 15.15
CA LEU A 141 -3.93 8.54 16.11
C LEU A 141 -2.77 8.94 17.03
N ASP A 142 -2.96 8.75 18.33
CA ASP A 142 -1.87 8.87 19.30
C ASP A 142 -0.86 7.72 19.18
N TRP A 143 0.19 7.75 20.02
CA TRP A 143 1.27 6.76 19.99
C TRP A 143 0.78 5.33 20.26
N TYR A 144 -0.12 5.13 21.22
CA TYR A 144 -0.63 3.80 21.58
C TYR A 144 -1.69 3.31 20.59
N GLU A 145 -2.49 4.21 20.02
CA GLU A 145 -3.42 3.89 18.95
C GLU A 145 -2.70 3.44 17.67
N GLN A 146 -1.55 4.05 17.35
CA GLN A 146 -0.65 3.56 16.30
C GLN A 146 -0.14 2.16 16.64
N GLY A 147 0.21 1.90 17.90
CA GLY A 147 0.60 0.56 18.37
C GLY A 147 -0.45 -0.50 18.11
N ASP A 148 -1.72 -0.16 18.36
CA ASP A 148 -2.84 -1.07 18.10
C ASP A 148 -3.01 -1.37 16.59
N VAL A 149 -2.77 -0.39 15.71
CA VAL A 149 -2.72 -0.64 14.26
C VAL A 149 -1.64 -1.66 13.92
N TRP A 150 -0.42 -1.49 14.44
CA TRP A 150 0.67 -2.43 14.22
C TRP A 150 0.38 -3.83 14.80
N ALA A 151 -0.29 -3.89 15.96
CA ALA A 151 -0.72 -5.15 16.55
C ALA A 151 -1.69 -5.91 15.63
N ARG A 152 -2.70 -5.22 15.07
CA ARG A 152 -3.64 -5.82 14.10
C ARG A 152 -2.92 -6.31 12.84
N VAL A 153 -1.91 -5.58 12.36
CA VAL A 153 -1.11 -6.03 11.20
C VAL A 153 -0.33 -7.30 11.54
N ALA A 154 0.26 -7.39 12.73
CA ALA A 154 0.96 -8.59 13.18
C ALA A 154 0.02 -9.80 13.30
N GLU A 155 -1.20 -9.61 13.84
CA GLU A 155 -2.23 -10.65 13.97
C GLU A 155 -2.74 -11.20 12.62
N HIS A 156 -2.60 -10.42 11.54
CA HIS A 156 -2.94 -10.86 10.18
C HIS A 156 -1.88 -11.78 9.54
N ARG A 157 -0.77 -12.06 10.22
CA ARG A 157 0.36 -12.81 9.67
C ARG A 157 0.74 -13.97 10.57
N ASP A 158 1.39 -14.97 9.98
CA ASP A 158 2.04 -16.01 10.76
C ASP A 158 3.09 -15.38 11.69
N PRO A 159 3.25 -15.89 12.92
CA PRO A 159 4.22 -15.36 13.86
C PRO A 159 5.63 -15.31 13.25
N PRO A 160 6.33 -14.16 13.34
CA PRO A 160 7.68 -14.05 12.80
C PRO A 160 8.69 -14.77 13.70
N ASP A 161 9.83 -15.12 13.11
CA ASP A 161 11.02 -15.50 13.88
C ASP A 161 11.41 -14.37 14.86
N PRO A 162 11.51 -14.65 16.18
CA PRO A 162 11.96 -13.68 17.18
C PRO A 162 13.31 -13.04 16.86
N ALA A 163 14.27 -13.80 16.29
CA ALA A 163 15.59 -13.26 15.96
C ALA A 163 15.51 -12.22 14.83
N ARG A 164 14.66 -12.46 13.83
CA ARG A 164 14.34 -11.49 12.77
C ARG A 164 13.63 -10.25 13.31
N THR A 165 12.73 -10.40 14.28
CA THR A 165 12.06 -9.26 14.91
C THR A 165 13.07 -8.40 15.68
N ALA A 166 13.95 -9.03 16.46
CA ALA A 166 14.99 -8.35 17.21
C ALA A 166 15.96 -7.58 16.31
N SER A 167 16.37 -8.16 15.18
CA SER A 167 17.30 -7.49 14.24
C SER A 167 16.70 -6.25 13.58
N LEU A 168 15.38 -6.21 13.38
CA LEU A 168 14.68 -5.07 12.79
C LEU A 168 14.31 -3.97 13.80
N HIS A 169 14.38 -4.23 15.11
CA HIS A 169 13.84 -3.34 16.14
C HIS A 169 14.36 -1.89 16.05
N ARG A 170 15.69 -1.69 16.00
CA ARG A 170 16.28 -0.34 15.92
C ARG A 170 15.93 0.39 14.63
N ALA A 171 15.90 -0.32 13.50
CA ALA A 171 15.53 0.24 12.20
C ALA A 171 14.06 0.68 12.20
N THR A 172 13.16 -0.18 12.68
CA THR A 172 11.74 0.12 12.83
C THR A 172 11.52 1.33 13.74
N GLN A 173 12.20 1.38 14.89
CA GLN A 173 12.13 2.53 15.80
C GLN A 173 12.50 3.83 15.09
N ARG A 174 13.64 3.87 14.40
CA ARG A 174 14.09 5.06 13.67
C ARG A 174 13.08 5.49 12.60
N LEU A 175 12.53 4.54 11.84
CA LEU A 175 11.61 4.84 10.74
C LEU A 175 10.22 5.29 11.23
N LEU A 176 9.77 4.84 12.40
CA LEU A 176 8.48 5.28 12.96
C LEU A 176 8.55 6.68 13.57
N THR A 177 9.70 7.03 14.18
CA THR A 177 9.86 8.27 14.93
C THR A 177 10.52 9.41 14.13
N VAL A 178 11.04 9.14 12.94
CA VAL A 178 11.66 10.18 12.11
C VAL A 178 10.64 11.24 11.70
N ASP A 179 11.08 12.49 11.76
CA ASP A 179 10.32 13.59 11.17
C ASP A 179 10.43 13.55 9.65
N ILE A 180 9.45 12.92 9.02
CA ILE A 180 9.39 12.80 7.56
C ILE A 180 9.30 14.15 6.86
N ALA A 181 8.76 15.19 7.51
CA ALA A 181 8.65 16.52 6.91
C ALA A 181 10.03 17.13 6.67
N SER A 182 10.95 16.96 7.63
CA SER A 182 12.35 17.37 7.47
C SER A 182 13.06 16.66 6.32
N LEU A 183 12.73 15.38 6.08
CA LEU A 183 13.34 14.59 4.99
C LEU A 183 12.82 14.98 3.61
N THR A 184 11.63 15.58 3.53
CA THR A 184 10.98 15.95 2.27
C THR A 184 11.01 17.44 1.98
N ALA A 185 11.66 18.24 2.83
CA ALA A 185 11.87 19.66 2.59
C ALA A 185 12.67 19.89 1.29
N PRO A 186 12.53 21.05 0.63
CA PRO A 186 13.31 21.38 -0.56
C PRO A 186 14.82 21.20 -0.32
N GLY A 187 15.48 20.40 -1.16
CA GLY A 187 16.91 20.08 -1.06
C GLY A 187 17.27 18.96 -0.07
N ALA A 188 16.30 18.37 0.63
CA ALA A 188 16.53 17.23 1.53
C ALA A 188 16.60 15.89 0.78
N ALA A 189 17.07 14.85 1.47
CA ALA A 189 17.35 13.53 0.89
C ALA A 189 16.13 12.83 0.24
N MET A 190 14.91 13.23 0.59
CA MET A 190 13.67 12.70 0.04
C MET A 190 12.75 13.79 -0.52
N ALA A 191 13.30 14.91 -1.01
CA ALA A 191 12.52 16.00 -1.59
C ALA A 191 11.54 15.53 -2.70
N ASP A 192 11.98 14.58 -3.54
CA ASP A 192 11.17 13.96 -4.61
C ASP A 192 10.00 13.10 -4.09
N CYS A 193 9.97 12.81 -2.79
CA CYS A 193 8.89 12.07 -2.13
C CYS A 193 7.83 12.99 -1.51
N SER A 194 8.01 14.31 -1.53
CA SER A 194 7.10 15.28 -0.89
C SER A 194 5.63 15.07 -1.27
N ALA A 195 5.33 14.98 -2.58
CA ALA A 195 3.98 14.72 -3.08
C ALA A 195 3.41 13.37 -2.62
N LEU A 196 4.26 12.35 -2.45
CA LEU A 196 3.82 11.06 -1.94
C LEU A 196 3.49 11.14 -0.44
N VAL A 197 4.30 11.83 0.35
CA VAL A 197 4.02 12.05 1.78
C VAL A 197 2.71 12.80 1.96
N GLU A 198 2.49 13.84 1.16
CA GLU A 198 1.24 14.60 1.14
C GLU A 198 0.03 13.71 0.81
N ALA A 199 0.16 12.80 -0.17
CA ALA A 199 -0.91 11.86 -0.50
C ALA A 199 -1.28 10.94 0.68
N TYR A 200 -0.28 10.41 1.41
CA TYR A 200 -0.50 9.59 2.61
C TYR A 200 -1.11 10.41 3.77
N ALA A 201 -0.63 11.63 3.99
CA ALA A 201 -1.17 12.52 5.01
C ALA A 201 -2.63 12.91 4.69
N THR A 202 -2.92 13.25 3.44
CA THR A 202 -4.27 13.59 2.95
C THR A 202 -5.22 12.40 3.13
N ALA A 203 -4.79 11.18 2.78
CA ALA A 203 -5.59 9.99 3.00
C ALA A 203 -5.89 9.77 4.48
N GLY A 204 -4.89 9.90 5.36
CA GLY A 204 -5.08 9.83 6.81
C GLY A 204 -6.08 10.86 7.33
N GLY A 205 -5.91 12.12 6.95
CA GLY A 205 -6.80 13.22 7.36
C GLY A 205 -8.24 13.03 6.88
N ARG A 206 -8.45 12.53 5.66
CA ARG A 206 -9.79 12.23 5.15
C ARG A 206 -10.44 11.03 5.85
N LEU A 207 -9.67 9.99 6.18
CA LEU A 207 -10.18 8.86 6.99
C LEU A 207 -10.57 9.31 8.40
N ARG A 208 -9.80 10.22 9.01
CA ARG A 208 -10.17 10.87 10.28
C ARG A 208 -11.50 11.60 10.17
N GLN A 209 -11.67 12.39 9.12
CA GLN A 209 -12.92 13.11 8.88
C GLN A 209 -14.10 12.13 8.76
N LEU A 210 -13.98 11.07 7.95
CA LEU A 210 -15.02 10.05 7.83
C LEU A 210 -15.33 9.41 9.19
N ASN A 211 -14.31 9.09 9.99
CA ASN A 211 -14.48 8.53 11.32
C ASN A 211 -15.25 9.48 12.25
N GLN A 212 -14.88 10.77 12.27
CA GLN A 212 -15.52 11.80 13.10
C GLN A 212 -16.97 12.06 12.70
N THR A 213 -17.28 11.93 11.41
CA THR A 213 -18.65 12.11 10.89
C THR A 213 -19.49 10.83 10.87
N GLY A 214 -18.99 9.70 11.41
CA GLY A 214 -19.73 8.44 11.44
C GLY A 214 -19.94 7.79 10.06
N ARG A 215 -19.10 8.12 9.07
CA ARG A 215 -19.17 7.62 7.68
C ARG A 215 -18.21 6.45 7.40
N LEU A 216 -17.49 5.98 8.42
CA LEU A 216 -16.78 4.71 8.33
C LEU A 216 -17.74 3.57 8.64
N HIS A 217 -17.91 2.68 7.69
CA HIS A 217 -18.82 1.55 7.79
C HIS A 217 -18.08 0.28 8.20
N HIS A 218 -18.74 -0.59 8.95
CA HIS A 218 -18.31 -1.95 9.31
C HIS A 218 -17.07 -2.10 10.20
N ARG A 219 -16.13 -1.15 10.17
CA ARG A 219 -14.83 -1.23 10.85
C ARG A 219 -14.41 0.12 11.39
N GLY A 220 -13.73 0.12 12.55
CA GLY A 220 -13.12 1.33 13.10
C GLY A 220 -11.84 1.74 12.37
N LEU A 221 -11.48 3.02 12.49
CA LEU A 221 -10.32 3.65 11.85
C LEU A 221 -9.02 2.84 11.95
N ARG A 222 -8.68 2.32 13.14
CA ARG A 222 -7.46 1.51 13.35
C ARG A 222 -7.44 0.21 12.53
N GLY A 223 -8.60 -0.42 12.31
CA GLY A 223 -8.72 -1.65 11.51
C GLY A 223 -8.58 -1.37 10.01
N ILE A 224 -9.10 -0.22 9.57
CA ILE A 224 -8.96 0.26 8.19
C ILE A 224 -7.51 0.65 7.91
N LEU A 225 -6.85 1.37 8.82
CA LEU A 225 -5.43 1.72 8.70
C LEU A 225 -4.53 0.48 8.67
N ALA A 226 -4.83 -0.55 9.45
CA ALA A 226 -4.12 -1.83 9.36
C ALA A 226 -4.26 -2.47 7.96
N HIS A 227 -5.42 -2.32 7.31
CA HIS A 227 -5.61 -2.78 5.94
C HIS A 227 -4.83 -1.95 4.92
N HIS A 228 -4.73 -0.63 5.10
CA HIS A 228 -3.84 0.21 4.30
C HIS A 228 -2.38 -0.24 4.40
N VAL A 229 -1.88 -0.56 5.61
CA VAL A 229 -0.53 -1.11 5.82
C VAL A 229 -0.33 -2.37 4.98
N ILE A 230 -1.21 -3.36 5.15
CA ILE A 230 -1.12 -4.66 4.47
C ILE A 230 -1.18 -4.48 2.94
N PHE A 231 -2.10 -3.66 2.42
CA PHE A 231 -2.25 -3.46 0.99
C PHE A 231 -1.08 -2.69 0.38
N THR A 232 -0.54 -1.68 1.06
CA THR A 232 0.67 -0.97 0.63
C THR A 232 1.86 -1.93 0.54
N TRP A 233 2.06 -2.76 1.57
CA TRP A 233 3.15 -3.74 1.59
C TRP A 233 3.00 -4.85 0.56
N ASN A 234 1.78 -5.35 0.33
CA ASN A 234 1.51 -6.30 -0.75
C ASN A 234 1.83 -5.69 -2.12
N ARG A 235 1.39 -4.45 -2.38
CA ARG A 235 1.68 -3.72 -3.63
C ARG A 235 3.18 -3.49 -3.85
N ARG A 236 3.93 -3.26 -2.77
CA ARG A 236 5.40 -3.10 -2.77
C ARG A 236 6.17 -4.44 -2.73
N GLY A 237 5.48 -5.57 -2.73
CA GLY A 237 6.10 -6.90 -2.73
C GLY A 237 6.89 -7.22 -1.45
N VAL A 238 6.49 -6.65 -0.31
CA VAL A 238 7.11 -6.96 0.99
C VAL A 238 6.67 -8.36 1.44
N PRO A 239 7.60 -9.30 1.70
CA PRO A 239 7.23 -10.67 2.11
C PRO A 239 6.43 -10.71 3.41
N GLY A 240 5.45 -11.61 3.52
CA GLY A 240 4.55 -11.70 4.68
C GLY A 240 5.27 -11.83 6.03
N LEU A 241 6.31 -12.67 6.11
CA LEU A 241 7.12 -12.82 7.33
C LEU A 241 7.91 -11.56 7.67
N HIS A 242 8.30 -10.75 6.68
CA HIS A 242 8.94 -9.46 6.93
C HIS A 242 7.93 -8.43 7.43
N GLN A 243 6.73 -8.40 6.86
CA GLN A 243 5.62 -7.59 7.37
C GLN A 243 5.32 -7.92 8.85
N ALA A 244 5.25 -9.22 9.17
CA ALA A 244 5.03 -9.69 10.53
C ALA A 244 6.14 -9.23 11.50
N ALA A 245 7.40 -9.36 11.09
CA ALA A 245 8.54 -8.94 11.92
C ALA A 245 8.57 -7.43 12.16
N VAL A 246 8.32 -6.61 11.14
CA VAL A 246 8.24 -5.14 11.29
C VAL A 246 7.08 -4.73 12.18
N ALA A 247 5.88 -5.29 11.96
CA ALA A 247 4.69 -5.00 12.75
C ALA A 247 4.86 -5.43 14.23
N THR A 248 5.49 -6.59 14.47
CA THR A 248 5.79 -7.07 15.83
C THR A 248 6.85 -6.21 16.52
N ALA A 249 7.88 -5.77 15.79
CA ALA A 249 8.88 -4.84 16.30
C ALA A 249 8.25 -3.47 16.66
N ALA A 250 7.36 -2.95 15.82
CA ALA A 250 6.62 -1.71 16.07
C ALA A 250 5.69 -1.83 17.29
N LYS A 251 4.93 -2.93 17.38
CA LYS A 251 4.10 -3.25 18.55
C LYS A 251 4.94 -3.30 19.84
N THR A 252 6.07 -4.02 19.81
CA THR A 252 6.98 -4.17 20.96
C THR A 252 7.61 -2.84 21.37
N LEU A 253 7.96 -1.99 20.41
CA LEU A 253 8.47 -0.65 20.69
C LEU A 253 7.46 0.20 21.46
N ILE A 254 6.18 0.09 21.10
CA ILE A 254 5.11 0.95 21.63
C ILE A 254 4.58 0.45 22.97
N PHE A 255 4.35 -0.86 23.09
CA PHE A 255 3.74 -1.47 24.29
C PHE A 255 4.75 -2.17 25.21
N GLY A 256 6.02 -2.28 24.81
CA GLY A 256 6.99 -3.13 25.47
C GLY A 256 6.87 -4.61 25.06
N PRO A 257 7.78 -5.47 25.54
CA PRO A 257 7.66 -6.90 25.32
C PRO A 257 6.36 -7.42 25.97
N GLY A 258 5.70 -8.36 25.30
CA GLY A 258 4.55 -9.05 25.90
C GLY A 258 4.94 -9.72 27.21
N PRO A 259 3.97 -10.02 28.11
CA PRO A 259 4.26 -10.76 29.32
C PRO A 259 4.98 -12.06 28.95
N LYS A 260 6.13 -12.32 29.58
CA LYS A 260 6.74 -13.64 29.52
C LYS A 260 5.78 -14.58 30.22
N VAL A 261 5.04 -15.39 29.47
CA VAL A 261 4.33 -16.53 30.05
C VAL A 261 5.43 -17.46 30.55
N GLY A 262 5.82 -17.31 31.82
CA GLY A 262 6.63 -18.29 32.49
C GLY A 262 5.87 -19.60 32.42
N LEU A 263 6.52 -20.68 31.98
CA LEU A 263 6.01 -22.01 32.29
C LEU A 263 5.70 -22.01 33.78
N LEU A 264 4.44 -22.21 34.12
CA LEU A 264 4.06 -22.60 35.48
C LEU A 264 4.86 -23.87 35.75
N THR A 265 5.97 -23.73 36.46
CA THR A 265 6.63 -24.86 37.10
C THR A 265 5.57 -25.47 37.99
N THR A 266 5.09 -26.64 37.61
CA THR A 266 4.31 -27.53 38.47
C THR A 266 5.22 -27.93 39.63
N GLY A 267 5.28 -27.07 40.64
CA GLY A 267 5.91 -27.35 41.92
C GLY A 267 4.83 -27.84 42.88
N GLY A 268 5.01 -29.07 43.37
CA GLY A 268 4.21 -29.60 44.46
C GLY A 268 4.08 -31.12 44.44
N GLU A 269 5.20 -31.84 44.47
CA GLU A 269 5.22 -33.11 45.21
C GLU A 269 5.13 -32.79 46.70
N ALA A 270 4.10 -33.33 47.34
CA ALA A 270 4.07 -33.69 48.76
C ALA A 270 3.29 -35.00 48.87
#